data_AF-A0A969UFR1-F1
#
_entry.id   AF-A0A969UFR1-F1
#
_cell.length_a   1.000
_cell.length_b   1.000
_cell.length_c   1.000
_cell.angle_alpha   90.00
_cell.angle_beta   90.00
_cell.angle_gamma   90.00
#
_symmetry.space_group_name_H-M   'P 1'
#
loop_
_entity.id
_entity.type
_entity.pdbx_description
1 polymer ?
#
loop_
_entity_poly.entity_id
_entity_poly.type
_entity_poly.pdbx_seq_one_letter_code
_entity_poly.pdbx_strand_id
1 'polypeptide(L)'
;MEDLNMSVCNICGGNEFISGPGGRLSLTGKPPKCKGCSSLERHRCLREIYLQLNNFMPFKKMSALQISKDRAIDPEWFASHELSIYGGDNSIDIQNIGRQDNRYDVVICNHVLEHIENDYLALKELMRVSSDSGFFN
;
A
#
# COMPACT_ATOMS: atom_id res chain seq x y z
N MET A 1 -14.53 -30.59 -16.05
CA MET A 1 -13.09 -30.35 -15.84
C MET A 1 -12.81 -28.97 -16.40
N GLU A 2 -13.10 -27.94 -15.61
CA GLU A 2 -12.66 -26.58 -15.91
C GLU A 2 -11.36 -26.40 -15.13
N ASP A 3 -10.27 -26.29 -15.87
CA ASP A 3 -8.96 -25.97 -15.32
C ASP A 3 -9.07 -24.68 -14.51
N LEU A 4 -8.88 -24.82 -13.20
CA LEU A 4 -8.86 -23.71 -12.26
C LEU A 4 -7.80 -22.71 -12.74
N ASN A 5 -8.28 -21.61 -13.31
CA ASN A 5 -7.54 -20.41 -13.68
C ASN A 5 -6.35 -20.21 -12.73
N MET A 6 -5.13 -20.52 -13.20
CA MET A 6 -3.91 -20.31 -12.43
C MET A 6 -3.86 -18.81 -12.10
N SER A 7 -4.10 -18.46 -10.84
CA SER A 7 -4.25 -17.07 -10.42
C SER A 7 -2.95 -16.32 -10.67
N VAL A 8 -2.88 -15.56 -11.76
CA VAL A 8 -1.71 -14.73 -12.07
C VAL A 8 -1.56 -13.65 -11.00
N CYS A 9 -0.34 -13.39 -10.56
CA CYS A 9 -0.05 -12.28 -9.66
C CYS A 9 -0.24 -10.95 -10.40
N ASN A 10 -1.32 -10.23 -10.09
CA ASN A 10 -1.62 -8.89 -10.64
C ASN A 10 -0.60 -7.78 -10.31
N ILE A 11 0.43 -8.07 -9.50
CA ILE A 11 1.52 -7.14 -9.17
C ILE A 11 2.71 -7.33 -10.11
N CYS A 12 3.11 -8.58 -10.42
CA CYS A 12 4.35 -8.86 -11.16
C CYS A 12 4.18 -9.81 -12.36
N GLY A 13 2.95 -10.25 -12.65
CA GLY A 13 2.65 -11.21 -13.72
C GLY A 13 3.08 -12.67 -13.45
N GLY A 14 3.67 -12.96 -12.29
CA GLY A 14 4.14 -14.31 -11.95
C GLY A 14 2.98 -15.29 -11.69
N ASN A 15 3.20 -16.57 -11.97
CA ASN A 15 2.20 -17.64 -11.83
C ASN A 15 2.58 -18.72 -10.79
N GLU A 16 3.80 -18.65 -10.23
CA GLU A 16 4.26 -19.55 -9.17
C GLU A 16 4.01 -18.98 -7.77
N PHE A 17 3.43 -19.80 -6.89
CA PHE A 17 3.16 -19.44 -5.49
C PHE A 17 3.75 -20.48 -4.53
N ILE A 18 4.26 -19.98 -3.41
CA ILE A 18 4.89 -20.76 -2.34
C ILE A 18 4.24 -20.44 -0.99
N SER A 19 4.56 -21.23 0.04
CA SER A 19 4.01 -21.04 1.38
C SER A 19 4.31 -19.65 1.94
N GLY A 20 3.36 -19.13 2.71
CA GLY A 20 3.50 -17.86 3.41
C GLY A 20 4.49 -17.93 4.58
N PRO A 21 4.66 -16.82 5.31
CA PRO A 21 5.44 -16.80 6.55
C PRO A 21 5.02 -17.92 7.50
N GLY A 22 5.98 -18.58 8.13
CA GLY A 22 5.73 -19.72 9.02
C GLY A 22 5.12 -20.96 8.34
N GLY A 23 5.24 -21.09 7.01
CA GLY A 23 4.65 -22.22 6.27
C GLY A 23 3.14 -22.09 6.03
N ARG A 24 2.54 -20.93 6.34
CA ARG A 24 1.09 -20.69 6.22
C ARG A 24 0.56 -20.97 4.81
N LEU A 25 -0.56 -21.68 4.74
CA LEU A 25 -1.39 -21.85 3.55
C LEU A 25 -2.63 -20.95 3.61
N SER A 26 -3.30 -20.71 2.48
CA SER A 26 -4.59 -20.03 2.44
C SER A 26 -5.70 -20.88 3.09
N LEU A 27 -6.89 -20.30 3.28
CA LEU A 27 -8.08 -21.04 3.75
C LEU A 27 -8.44 -22.24 2.87
N THR A 28 -8.06 -22.21 1.59
CA THR A 28 -8.29 -23.29 0.62
C THR A 28 -7.10 -24.25 0.50
N GLY A 29 -6.11 -24.15 1.39
CA GLY A 29 -4.92 -24.99 1.40
C GLY A 29 -3.90 -24.66 0.32
N LYS A 30 -4.03 -23.52 -0.39
CA LYS A 30 -3.12 -23.15 -1.49
C LYS A 30 -1.95 -22.30 -0.99
N PRO A 31 -0.77 -22.39 -1.63
CA PRO A 31 0.36 -21.51 -1.35
C PRO A 31 -0.01 -20.04 -1.63
N PRO A 32 0.12 -19.13 -0.66
CA PRO A 32 -0.41 -17.77 -0.78
C PRO A 32 0.57 -16.73 -1.33
N LYS A 33 1.87 -17.00 -1.24
CA LYS A 33 2.94 -16.03 -1.48
C LYS A 33 3.45 -16.16 -2.91
N CYS A 34 3.38 -15.09 -3.71
CA CYS A 34 3.96 -15.10 -5.04
C CYS A 34 5.48 -15.30 -4.95
N LYS A 35 6.03 -16.25 -5.72
CA LYS A 35 7.48 -16.51 -5.73
C LYS A 35 8.27 -15.36 -6.35
N GLY A 36 7.71 -14.65 -7.33
CA GLY A 36 8.37 -13.54 -8.03
C GLY A 36 8.54 -12.29 -7.18
N CYS A 37 7.43 -11.70 -6.69
CA CYS A 37 7.48 -10.44 -5.94
C CYS A 37 7.27 -10.57 -4.43
N SER A 38 7.10 -11.80 -3.92
CA SER A 38 6.78 -12.09 -2.52
C SER A 38 5.45 -11.49 -2.02
N SER A 39 4.56 -11.08 -2.93
CA SER A 39 3.23 -10.59 -2.56
C SER A 39 2.40 -11.69 -1.89
N LEU A 40 1.53 -11.32 -0.96
CA LEU A 40 0.55 -12.19 -0.31
C LEU A 40 -0.82 -11.86 -0.88
N GLU A 41 -1.83 -12.64 -0.52
CA GLU A 41 -3.21 -12.44 -0.99
C GLU A 41 -3.70 -11.03 -0.69
N ARG A 42 -3.39 -10.49 0.50
CA ARG A 42 -3.75 -9.11 0.88
C ARG A 42 -3.14 -8.05 -0.03
N HIS A 43 -1.88 -8.21 -0.45
CA HIS A 43 -1.22 -7.24 -1.33
C HIS A 43 -1.89 -7.26 -2.72
N ARG A 44 -2.24 -8.45 -3.22
CA ARG A 44 -2.94 -8.60 -4.50
C ARG A 44 -4.38 -8.07 -4.43
N CYS A 45 -5.07 -8.27 -3.31
CA CYS A 45 -6.39 -7.70 -3.08
C CYS A 45 -6.34 -6.17 -3.03
N LEU A 46 -5.38 -5.60 -2.30
CA LEU A 46 -5.17 -4.14 -2.25
C LEU A 46 -4.81 -3.58 -3.64
N ARG A 47 -3.95 -4.28 -4.40
CA ARG A 47 -3.64 -3.93 -5.80
C ARG A 47 -4.91 -3.84 -6.65
N GLU A 48 -5.82 -4.82 -6.55
CA GLU A 48 -7.10 -4.77 -7.27
C GLU A 48 -7.95 -3.56 -6.86
N ILE A 49 -8.04 -3.24 -5.56
CA ILE A 49 -8.80 -2.07 -5.09
C ILE A 49 -8.25 -0.79 -5.74
N TYR A 50 -6.93 -0.58 -5.75
CA TYR A 50 -6.33 0.59 -6.40
C TYR A 50 -6.54 0.61 -7.92
N LEU A 51 -6.46 -0.54 -8.59
CA LEU A 51 -6.75 -0.64 -10.03
C LEU A 51 -8.20 -0.23 -10.33
N GLN A 52 -9.16 -0.62 -9.48
CA GLN A 52 -10.55 -0.20 -9.61
C GLN A 52 -10.71 1.30 -9.31
N LEU A 53 -10.09 1.80 -8.25
CA LEU A 53 -10.14 3.22 -7.89
C LEU A 53 -9.54 4.12 -8.98
N ASN A 54 -8.49 3.68 -9.67
CA ASN A 54 -7.88 4.42 -10.77
C ASN A 54 -8.83 4.63 -11.96
N ASN A 55 -9.94 3.88 -12.06
CA ASN A 55 -10.98 4.12 -13.06
C ASN A 55 -11.90 5.29 -12.70
N PHE A 56 -11.94 5.70 -11.43
CA PHE A 56 -12.84 6.74 -10.91
C PHE A 56 -12.08 7.97 -10.37
N MET A 57 -10.82 7.79 -9.97
CA MET A 57 -9.97 8.81 -9.37
C MET A 57 -8.82 9.17 -10.31
N PRO A 58 -8.49 10.47 -10.48
CA PRO A 58 -7.45 10.90 -11.40
C PRO A 58 -6.05 10.77 -10.78
N PHE A 59 -5.61 9.55 -10.41
CA PHE A 59 -4.33 9.34 -9.70
C PHE A 59 -3.14 9.99 -10.41
N LYS A 60 -3.11 9.98 -11.75
CA LYS A 60 -2.07 10.65 -12.55
C LYS A 60 -1.97 12.16 -12.37
N LYS A 61 -2.90 12.79 -11.64
CA LYS A 61 -2.90 14.21 -11.25
C LYS A 61 -2.73 14.42 -9.75
N MET A 62 -2.68 13.35 -8.96
CA MET A 62 -2.67 13.37 -7.51
C MET A 62 -1.26 13.20 -6.95
N SER A 63 -0.95 13.91 -5.87
CA SER A 63 0.27 13.69 -5.07
C SER A 63 0.04 12.62 -4.00
N ALA A 64 1.00 11.71 -3.81
CA ALA A 64 0.90 10.63 -2.83
C ALA A 64 2.04 10.68 -1.80
N LEU A 65 1.69 10.53 -0.52
CA LEU A 65 2.63 10.18 0.55
C LEU A 65 2.39 8.71 0.93
N GLN A 66 3.43 7.89 0.84
CA GLN A 66 3.40 6.52 1.32
C GLN A 66 4.36 6.37 2.50
N ILE A 67 3.81 5.98 3.66
CA ILE A 67 4.58 5.69 4.85
C ILE A 67 4.66 4.16 4.97
N SER A 68 5.89 3.66 5.00
CA SER A 68 6.23 2.25 4.85
C SER A 68 5.96 1.69 3.45
N LYS A 69 6.88 0.86 2.96
CA LYS A 69 6.77 0.28 1.62
C LYS A 69 5.74 -0.84 1.58
N ASP A 70 4.72 -0.65 0.77
CA ASP A 70 3.73 -1.65 0.40
C ASP A 70 3.89 -2.03 -1.08
N ARG A 71 3.96 -3.34 -1.34
CA ARG A 71 4.15 -3.91 -2.67
C ARG A 71 2.89 -3.84 -3.54
N ALA A 72 1.73 -3.58 -2.96
CA ALA A 72 0.51 -3.36 -3.72
C ALA A 72 0.55 -2.07 -4.53
N ILE A 73 1.27 -1.06 -4.03
CA ILE A 73 1.27 0.30 -4.59
C ILE A 73 2.25 0.40 -5.75
N ASP A 74 1.77 0.95 -6.86
CA ASP A 74 2.60 1.38 -7.98
C ASP A 74 2.87 2.89 -7.87
N PRO A 75 4.11 3.33 -7.62
CA PRO A 75 4.43 4.75 -7.55
C PRO A 75 4.06 5.49 -8.83
N GLU A 76 4.10 4.80 -9.98
CA GLU A 76 3.80 5.40 -11.28
C GLU A 76 2.33 5.77 -11.45
N TRP A 77 1.41 5.29 -10.59
CA TRP A 77 0.01 5.71 -10.67
C TRP A 77 -0.20 7.19 -10.37
N PHE A 78 0.70 7.79 -9.59
CA PHE A 78 0.54 9.15 -9.08
C PHE A 78 1.30 10.18 -9.90
N ALA A 79 0.89 11.45 -9.83
CA ALA A 79 1.66 12.56 -10.42
C ALA A 79 3.00 12.74 -9.71
N SER A 80 2.99 12.58 -8.38
CA SER A 80 4.16 12.53 -7.53
C SER A 80 3.95 11.50 -6.42
N HIS A 81 5.02 10.82 -6.02
CA HIS A 81 5.00 9.82 -4.97
C HIS A 81 6.20 10.03 -4.06
N GLU A 82 5.92 10.32 -2.80
CA GLU A 82 6.93 10.42 -1.74
C GLU A 82 6.86 9.18 -0.86
N LEU A 83 7.97 8.46 -0.74
CA LEU A 83 8.08 7.28 0.10
C LEU A 83 8.87 7.61 1.36
N SER A 84 8.28 7.31 2.52
CA SER A 84 8.96 7.35 3.81
C SER A 84 9.23 5.93 4.30
N ILE A 85 10.50 5.65 4.61
CA ILE A 85 10.95 4.36 5.16
C ILE A 85 11.55 4.63 6.52
N TYR A 86 11.06 3.92 7.54
CA TYR A 86 11.57 4.01 8.89
C TYR A 86 13.07 3.73 8.93
N GLY A 87 13.84 4.66 9.52
CA GLY A 87 15.30 4.58 9.61
C GLY A 87 16.06 4.85 8.31
N GLY A 88 15.37 5.20 7.22
CA GLY A 88 15.99 5.68 5.98
C GLY A 88 16.13 7.20 5.93
N ASP A 89 16.72 7.72 4.84
CA ASP A 89 17.02 9.15 4.69
C ASP A 89 15.77 10.06 4.73
N ASN A 90 14.64 9.57 4.24
CA ASN A 90 13.34 10.27 4.28
C ASN A 90 12.40 9.69 5.36
N SER A 91 12.95 9.18 6.46
CA SER A 91 12.15 8.70 7.59
C SER A 91 11.35 9.85 8.19
N ILE A 92 10.03 9.70 8.21
CA ILE A 92 9.09 10.68 8.76
C ILE A 92 8.58 10.16 10.11
N ASP A 93 8.65 11.00 11.14
CA ASP A 93 7.87 10.78 12.35
C ASP A 93 6.42 11.17 12.04
N ILE A 94 5.52 10.19 12.04
CA ILE A 94 4.14 10.45 11.64
C ILE A 94 3.35 11.24 12.69
N GLN A 95 3.88 11.39 13.91
CA GLN A 95 3.33 12.28 14.92
C GLN A 95 3.76 13.74 14.72
N ASN A 96 4.69 14.00 13.79
CA ASN A 96 5.17 15.32 13.40
C ASN A 96 5.76 15.28 11.97
N ILE A 97 4.89 15.29 10.96
CA ILE A 97 5.24 14.90 9.59
C ILE A 97 6.24 15.88 8.93
N GLY A 98 6.32 17.13 9.40
CA GLY A 98 7.23 18.12 8.84
C GLY A 98 6.93 18.47 7.37
N ARG A 99 5.67 18.32 6.96
CA ARG A 99 5.15 18.70 5.64
C ARG A 99 4.00 19.70 5.82
N GLN A 100 3.74 20.50 4.79
CA GLN A 100 2.68 21.50 4.80
C GLN A 100 1.29 20.85 4.87
N ASP A 101 0.32 21.60 5.39
CA ASP A 101 -1.09 21.23 5.39
C ASP A 101 -1.57 21.01 3.95
N ASN A 102 -2.51 20.08 3.75
CA ASN A 102 -3.15 19.81 2.45
C ASN A 102 -2.15 19.54 1.30
N ARG A 103 -1.01 18.91 1.58
CA ARG A 103 0.06 18.70 0.59
C ARG A 103 -0.14 17.44 -0.27
N TYR A 104 -0.81 16.43 0.24
CA TYR A 104 -0.96 15.14 -0.42
C TYR A 104 -2.42 14.81 -0.71
N ASP A 105 -2.72 14.44 -1.94
CA ASP A 105 -4.06 13.97 -2.31
C ASP A 105 -4.32 12.52 -1.90
N VAL A 106 -3.26 11.75 -1.72
CA VAL A 106 -3.32 10.36 -1.27
C VAL A 106 -2.31 10.16 -0.16
N VAL A 107 -2.76 9.68 0.99
CA VAL A 107 -1.87 9.29 2.09
C VAL A 107 -2.08 7.80 2.36
N ILE A 108 -1.01 7.01 2.28
CA ILE A 108 -1.02 5.55 2.41
C ILE A 108 -0.17 5.17 3.64
N CYS A 109 -0.78 4.54 4.63
CA CYS A 109 -0.16 4.26 5.93
C CYS A 109 -0.46 2.83 6.40
N ASN A 110 0.25 1.85 5.82
CA ASN A 110 0.03 0.43 6.11
C ASN A 110 1.07 -0.11 7.10
N HIS A 111 0.59 -0.81 8.14
CA HIS A 111 1.41 -1.45 9.16
C HIS A 111 2.32 -0.50 9.96
N VAL A 112 1.86 0.73 10.19
CA VAL A 112 2.63 1.76 10.92
C VAL A 112 1.97 2.12 12.23
N LEU A 113 0.65 2.40 12.23
CA LEU A 113 -0.05 2.93 13.40
C LEU A 113 0.03 2.00 14.62
N GLU A 114 0.13 0.69 14.42
CA GLU A 114 0.32 -0.28 15.52
C GLU A 114 1.66 -0.14 16.28
N HIS A 115 2.59 0.63 15.75
CA HIS A 115 3.90 0.88 16.33
C HIS A 115 4.06 2.29 16.90
N ILE A 116 3.00 3.11 16.87
CA ILE A 116 3.04 4.49 17.32
C ILE A 116 2.50 4.62 18.73
N GLU A 117 3.23 5.37 19.55
CA GLU A 117 2.86 5.59 20.96
C GLU A 117 1.59 6.44 21.09
N ASN A 118 1.48 7.55 20.35
CA ASN A 118 0.30 8.40 20.31
C ASN A 118 -0.32 8.40 18.91
N ASP A 119 -1.14 7.39 18.64
CA ASP A 119 -1.87 7.21 17.39
C ASP A 119 -2.83 8.38 17.10
N TYR A 120 -3.39 9.03 18.12
CA TYR A 120 -4.22 10.22 17.96
C TYR A 120 -3.46 11.38 17.31
N LEU A 121 -2.24 11.67 17.79
CA LEU A 121 -1.40 12.71 17.18
C LEU A 121 -1.00 12.32 15.75
N ALA A 122 -0.69 11.06 15.51
CA ALA A 122 -0.39 10.58 14.16
C ALA A 122 -1.56 10.74 13.20
N LEU A 123 -2.76 10.31 13.59
CA LEU A 123 -3.98 10.49 12.78
C LEU A 123 -4.28 11.96 12.53
N LYS A 124 -4.07 12.83 13.53
CA LYS A 124 -4.21 14.28 13.35
C LYS A 124 -3.24 14.84 12.30
N GLU A 125 -1.98 14.44 12.34
CA GLU A 125 -0.98 14.86 11.35
C GLU A 125 -1.28 14.31 9.95
N LEU A 126 -1.67 13.04 9.84
CA LEU A 126 -2.05 12.41 8.59
C LEU A 126 -3.25 13.13 7.94
N MET A 127 -4.26 13.48 8.75
CA MET A 127 -5.39 14.30 8.31
C MET A 127 -4.97 15.71 7.90
N ARG A 128 -4.04 16.34 8.64
CA ARG A 128 -3.56 17.70 8.33
C ARG A 128 -2.85 17.77 6.98
N VAL A 129 -2.03 16.77 6.65
CA VAL A 129 -1.26 16.75 5.39
C VAL A 129 -2.05 16.22 4.20
N SER A 130 -3.16 15.51 4.44
CA SER A 130 -4.11 15.11 3.39
C SER A 130 -4.87 16.32 2.87
N SER A 131 -5.08 16.40 1.55
CA SER A 131 -5.93 17.43 0.96
C SER A 131 -7.41 17.18 1.26
N ASP A 132 -8.21 18.25 1.26
CA ASP A 132 -9.65 18.21 1.57
C ASP A 132 -10.46 17.25 0.67
N SER A 133 -10.01 17.03 -0.57
CA SER A 133 -10.62 16.12 -1.55
C SER A 133 -9.84 14.81 -1.73
N GLY A 134 -8.76 14.65 -0.96
CA GLY A 134 -7.92 13.46 -0.97
C GLY A 134 -8.54 12.28 -0.22
N PHE A 135 -7.89 11.12 -0.30
CA PHE A 135 -8.26 9.97 0.51
C PHE A 135 -7.07 9.40 1.27
N PHE A 136 -7.37 8.95 2.48
CA PHE A 136 -6.44 8.28 3.37
C PHE A 136 -6.69 6.75 3.29
N ASN A 137 -5.62 5.98 3.09
CA ASN A 137 -5.61 4.51 3.08
C ASN A 137 -4.73 3.96 4.20
#